data_AF-A0A179BBC0-F1
#
_entry.id   AF-A0A179BBC0-F1
#
_cell.length_a   1.000
_cell.length_b   1.000
_cell.length_c   1.000
_cell.angle_alpha   90.00
_cell.angle_beta   90.00
_cell.angle_gamma   90.00
#
_symmetry.space_group_name_H-M   'P 1'
#
loop_
_entity.id
_entity.type
_entity.pdbx_description
1 polymer ?
#
loop_
_entity_poly.entity_id
_entity_poly.type
_entity_poly.pdbx_seq_one_letter_code
_entity_poly.pdbx_strand_id
1 'polypeptide(L)'
;MTEAHPDTQGDEHRLFERMSRERFDALALWGMPQQMREDTLSASHWSADNERVIAGVFHVIATKEFMCVAFARDTAGRYRPFQRSHFLPSARAGELALRRDFGRGLLTVQPEFPADDAPPKGVDLFANLGNIERHHDAYVMLRDGFNQGAARALLEEVSRWVPDLDGNLVRDFQTSGYSARVWELYLWAALRELNFDMDYTHAAPDFCVRRGGETVFVEATTVNSQDTFSSAIRAGPPPDAPEQLWPFLENQMPQKFGSPLFSKMKKRYWEKPHVAGHPLLLAIADFHAPASMRWSHAALPFYLYGLRMVTTVDTDNHLIELFVPGPDHVVGGKVVPTNFFAQPDAEHVSGVLFSNAGTIVKFSRMGTRAGFGDPWVSLERFMF
;
A
#
# COMPACT_ATOMS: atom_id res chain seq x y z
N MET A 1 -42.42 -15.00 52.29
CA MET A 1 -42.90 -15.34 50.93
C MET A 1 -42.72 -14.08 50.11
N THR A 2 -41.55 -13.98 49.49
CA THR A 2 -41.16 -12.88 48.62
C THR A 2 -40.71 -13.58 47.36
N GLU A 3 -41.54 -13.53 46.33
CA GLU A 3 -41.29 -14.20 45.06
C GLU A 3 -40.03 -13.62 44.43
N ALA A 4 -39.01 -14.46 44.32
CA ALA A 4 -37.86 -14.20 43.48
C ALA A 4 -38.33 -14.19 42.03
N HIS A 5 -38.12 -13.06 41.38
CA HIS A 5 -38.18 -12.95 39.93
C HIS A 5 -37.26 -14.02 39.32
N PRO A 6 -37.74 -14.87 38.41
CA PRO A 6 -36.86 -15.84 37.76
C PRO A 6 -35.86 -15.07 36.90
N ASP A 7 -34.58 -15.29 37.20
CA ASP A 7 -33.46 -15.05 36.32
C ASP A 7 -33.86 -15.43 34.89
N THR A 8 -33.90 -14.43 34.01
CA THR A 8 -33.80 -14.66 32.57
C THR A 8 -32.43 -15.27 32.31
N GLN A 9 -32.43 -16.60 32.25
CA GLN A 9 -31.36 -17.44 31.73
C GLN A 9 -30.77 -16.85 30.43
N GLY A 10 -29.46 -16.99 30.33
CA GLY A 10 -28.63 -16.35 29.32
C GLY A 10 -29.06 -16.62 27.88
N ASP A 11 -29.16 -15.54 27.11
CA ASP A 11 -28.94 -15.56 25.67
C ASP A 11 -27.51 -15.03 25.43
N GLU A 12 -26.53 -15.83 25.87
CA GLU A 12 -25.08 -15.65 25.63
C GLU A 12 -24.70 -15.95 24.16
N HIS A 13 -25.43 -15.36 23.21
CA HIS A 13 -25.08 -15.40 21.80
C HIS A 13 -25.10 -13.99 21.22
N ARG A 14 -24.09 -13.18 21.57
CA ARG A 14 -23.74 -12.03 20.75
C ARG A 14 -23.23 -12.55 19.40
N LEU A 15 -24.13 -12.65 18.43
CA LEU A 15 -23.83 -13.22 17.10
C LEU A 15 -22.74 -12.44 16.37
N PHE A 16 -22.93 -11.13 16.25
CA PHE A 16 -21.99 -10.22 15.61
C PHE A 16 -21.77 -8.99 16.49
N GLU A 17 -20.51 -8.65 16.69
CA GLU A 17 -20.08 -7.45 17.41
C GLU A 17 -19.58 -6.39 16.44
N ARG A 18 -19.52 -5.13 16.90
CA ARG A 18 -19.05 -4.02 16.07
C ARG A 18 -17.54 -4.17 15.82
N MET A 19 -17.15 -4.01 14.57
CA MET A 19 -15.76 -3.93 14.14
C MET A 19 -15.46 -2.50 13.65
N SER A 20 -14.26 -2.00 13.89
CA SER A 20 -13.84 -0.72 13.32
C SER A 20 -13.71 -0.83 11.79
N ARG A 21 -13.88 0.29 11.09
CA ARG A 21 -13.66 0.30 9.64
C ARG A 21 -12.23 -0.10 9.30
N GLU A 22 -11.26 0.41 10.06
CA GLU A 22 -9.85 0.13 9.84
C GLU A 22 -9.52 -1.36 9.96
N ARG A 23 -10.11 -2.06 10.94
CA ARG A 23 -9.95 -3.52 11.09
C ARG A 23 -10.56 -4.24 9.89
N PHE A 24 -11.79 -3.86 9.52
CA PHE A 24 -12.49 -4.50 8.41
C PHE A 24 -11.77 -4.30 7.08
N ASP A 25 -11.35 -3.07 6.76
CA ASP A 25 -10.65 -2.74 5.53
C ASP A 25 -9.29 -3.47 5.46
N ALA A 26 -8.56 -3.56 6.58
CA ALA A 26 -7.29 -4.29 6.63
C ALA A 26 -7.42 -5.80 6.39
N LEU A 27 -8.60 -6.38 6.55
CA LEU A 27 -8.89 -7.80 6.32
C LEU A 27 -9.58 -8.05 4.98
N ALA A 28 -10.64 -7.29 4.66
CA ALA A 28 -11.61 -7.62 3.63
C ALA A 28 -11.43 -6.85 2.32
N LEU A 29 -10.88 -5.62 2.37
CA LEU A 29 -10.82 -4.71 1.21
C LEU A 29 -10.18 -5.36 -0.01
N TRP A 30 -9.12 -6.13 0.25
CA TRP A 30 -8.30 -6.83 -0.74
C TRP A 30 -9.11 -7.80 -1.59
N GLY A 31 -10.09 -8.47 -0.98
CA GLY A 31 -10.94 -9.50 -1.59
C GLY A 31 -12.27 -9.01 -2.14
N MET A 32 -12.58 -7.72 -2.00
CA MET A 32 -13.76 -7.15 -2.64
C MET A 32 -13.55 -7.08 -4.16
N PRO A 33 -14.55 -7.46 -4.98
CA PRO A 33 -14.53 -7.17 -6.41
C PRO A 33 -14.46 -5.65 -6.67
N GLN A 34 -13.82 -5.22 -7.77
CA GLN A 34 -13.75 -3.79 -8.12
C GLN A 34 -15.14 -3.17 -8.24
N GLN A 35 -16.05 -3.85 -8.94
CA GLN A 35 -17.43 -3.39 -9.07
C GLN A 35 -18.12 -3.18 -7.71
N MET A 36 -17.88 -4.07 -6.74
CA MET A 36 -18.45 -3.90 -5.40
C MET A 36 -17.94 -2.62 -4.72
N ARG A 37 -16.65 -2.29 -4.87
CA ARG A 37 -16.06 -1.07 -4.29
C ARG A 37 -16.49 0.20 -5.04
N GLU A 38 -16.83 0.10 -6.33
CA GLU A 38 -17.37 1.21 -7.12
C GLU A 38 -18.84 1.49 -6.82
N ASP A 39 -19.63 0.43 -6.71
CA ASP A 39 -21.08 0.52 -6.65
C ASP A 39 -21.60 0.69 -5.21
N THR A 40 -20.73 0.62 -4.21
CA THR A 40 -21.15 0.63 -2.81
C THR A 40 -20.36 1.56 -1.90
N LEU A 41 -21.04 2.04 -0.85
CA LEU A 41 -20.45 2.73 0.27
C LEU A 41 -20.64 1.89 1.53
N SER A 42 -19.58 1.69 2.33
CA SER A 42 -19.75 0.98 3.59
C SER A 42 -20.48 1.85 4.62
N ALA A 43 -21.55 1.30 5.18
CA ALA A 43 -22.32 1.91 6.26
C ALA A 43 -21.80 1.45 7.63
N SER A 44 -21.51 0.15 7.79
CA SER A 44 -20.98 -0.37 9.04
C SER A 44 -20.35 -1.76 8.96
N HIS A 45 -19.55 -2.13 9.96
CA HIS A 45 -18.72 -3.34 9.94
C HIS A 45 -18.86 -4.16 11.23
N TRP A 46 -18.73 -5.47 11.08
CA TRP A 46 -19.09 -6.44 12.10
C TRP A 46 -18.18 -7.66 12.05
N SER A 47 -17.99 -8.32 13.20
CA SER A 47 -17.29 -9.59 13.30
C SER A 47 -17.99 -10.57 14.22
N ALA A 48 -17.74 -11.85 13.99
CA ALA A 48 -18.26 -12.95 14.78
C ALA A 48 -17.22 -14.06 14.90
N ASP A 49 -17.34 -14.85 15.97
CA ASP A 49 -16.56 -16.08 16.17
C ASP A 49 -15.05 -15.87 15.98
N ASN A 50 -14.49 -14.91 16.73
CA ASN A 50 -13.09 -14.52 16.66
C ASN A 50 -12.60 -14.17 15.25
N GLU A 51 -13.42 -13.39 14.52
CA GLU A 51 -13.20 -12.99 13.12
C GLU A 51 -13.26 -14.13 12.11
N ARG A 52 -13.69 -15.36 12.48
CA ARG A 52 -13.94 -16.40 11.48
C ARG A 52 -14.88 -15.90 10.39
N VAL A 53 -15.88 -15.10 10.76
CA VAL A 53 -16.75 -14.39 9.84
C VAL A 53 -16.73 -12.89 10.16
N ILE A 54 -16.49 -12.08 9.13
CA ILE A 54 -16.64 -10.62 9.19
C ILE A 54 -17.69 -10.20 8.18
N ALA A 55 -18.42 -9.11 8.45
CA ALA A 55 -19.47 -8.64 7.56
C ALA A 55 -19.52 -7.11 7.50
N GLY A 56 -19.86 -6.60 6.32
CA GLY A 56 -20.15 -5.19 6.11
C GLY A 56 -21.61 -4.99 5.71
N VAL A 57 -22.21 -3.90 6.18
CA VAL A 57 -23.46 -3.36 5.65
C VAL A 57 -23.09 -2.31 4.62
N PHE A 58 -23.48 -2.51 3.38
CA PHE A 58 -23.13 -1.69 2.23
C PHE A 58 -24.36 -1.00 1.66
N HIS A 59 -24.26 0.30 1.41
CA HIS A 59 -25.24 1.10 0.68
C HIS A 59 -24.92 1.01 -0.81
N VAL A 60 -25.85 0.50 -1.61
CA VAL A 60 -25.74 0.41 -3.07
C VAL A 60 -26.08 1.77 -3.67
N ILE A 61 -25.10 2.40 -4.34
CA ILE A 61 -25.20 3.79 -4.78
C ILE A 61 -26.34 3.98 -5.79
N ALA A 62 -26.51 3.02 -6.71
CA ALA A 62 -27.48 3.11 -7.80
C ALA A 62 -28.93 2.99 -7.30
N THR A 63 -29.23 2.02 -6.42
CA THR A 63 -30.60 1.73 -5.98
C THR A 63 -30.98 2.41 -4.66
N LYS A 64 -30.01 2.95 -3.93
CA LYS A 64 -30.16 3.49 -2.56
C LYS A 64 -30.56 2.45 -1.51
N GLU A 65 -30.51 1.18 -1.86
CA GLU A 65 -30.77 0.07 -0.96
C GLU A 65 -29.50 -0.32 -0.19
N PHE A 66 -29.66 -1.20 0.80
CA PHE A 66 -28.58 -1.73 1.60
C PHE A 66 -28.46 -3.24 1.41
N MET A 67 -27.27 -3.79 1.59
CA MET A 67 -27.08 -5.23 1.69
C MET A 67 -26.00 -5.55 2.70
N CYS A 68 -26.11 -6.71 3.33
CA CYS A 68 -25.02 -7.27 4.11
C CYS A 68 -24.17 -8.17 3.21
N VAL A 69 -22.85 -8.06 3.27
CA VAL A 69 -21.93 -8.99 2.62
C VAL A 69 -21.02 -9.57 3.68
N ALA A 70 -20.98 -10.90 3.75
CA ALA A 70 -20.16 -11.67 4.68
C ALA A 70 -18.91 -12.19 3.99
N PHE A 71 -17.80 -12.16 4.72
CA PHE A 71 -16.48 -12.56 4.29
C PHE A 71 -15.93 -13.59 5.28
N ALA A 72 -15.20 -14.57 4.75
CA ALA A 72 -14.49 -15.58 5.52
C ALA A 72 -13.18 -15.93 4.83
N ARG A 73 -12.25 -16.56 5.56
CA ARG A 73 -10.96 -16.97 5.00
C ARG A 73 -11.10 -18.16 4.06
N ASP A 74 -10.47 -18.07 2.89
CA ASP A 74 -10.28 -19.21 1.99
C ASP A 74 -9.08 -20.10 2.43
N THR A 75 -8.74 -21.12 1.64
CA THR A 75 -7.62 -22.05 1.94
C THR A 75 -6.24 -21.37 1.91
N ALA A 76 -6.12 -20.19 1.31
CA ALA A 76 -4.91 -19.35 1.34
C ALA A 76 -4.93 -18.35 2.51
N GLY A 77 -5.96 -18.39 3.36
CA GLY A 77 -6.12 -17.49 4.49
C GLY A 77 -6.66 -16.11 4.11
N ARG A 78 -7.19 -15.91 2.90
CA ARG A 78 -7.67 -14.60 2.41
C ARG A 78 -9.15 -14.41 2.70
N TYR A 79 -9.55 -13.24 3.21
CA TYR A 79 -10.99 -12.93 3.35
C TYR A 79 -11.63 -12.68 1.98
N ARG A 80 -12.52 -13.58 1.57
CA ARG A 80 -13.32 -13.46 0.34
C ARG A 80 -14.80 -13.36 0.68
N PRO A 81 -15.60 -12.60 -0.10
CA PRO A 81 -17.05 -12.60 0.08
C PRO A 81 -17.58 -13.99 -0.24
N PHE A 82 -18.45 -14.53 0.60
CA PHE A 82 -19.05 -15.87 0.39
C PHE A 82 -20.58 -15.86 0.42
N GLN A 83 -21.19 -14.85 1.06
CA GLN A 83 -22.65 -14.76 1.14
C GLN A 83 -23.09 -13.31 1.26
N ARG A 84 -24.26 -12.99 0.69
CA ARG A 84 -24.92 -11.69 0.83
C ARG A 84 -26.37 -11.84 1.25
N SER A 85 -26.91 -10.82 1.89
CA SER A 85 -28.35 -10.72 2.13
C SER A 85 -29.11 -10.34 0.85
N HIS A 86 -30.44 -10.39 0.92
CA HIS A 86 -31.30 -9.61 0.02
C HIS A 86 -31.10 -8.10 0.26
N PHE A 87 -31.67 -7.27 -0.62
CA PHE A 87 -31.66 -5.83 -0.43
C PHE A 87 -32.55 -5.40 0.74
N LEU A 88 -32.08 -4.42 1.49
CA LEU A 88 -32.64 -3.96 2.75
C LEU A 88 -32.91 -2.45 2.67
N PRO A 89 -33.97 -1.96 3.34
CA PRO A 89 -34.41 -0.57 3.18
C PRO A 89 -33.54 0.46 3.92
N SER A 90 -32.65 0.04 4.80
CA SER A 90 -31.80 0.95 5.58
C SER A 90 -30.57 0.26 6.16
N ALA A 91 -29.56 1.05 6.53
CA ALA A 91 -28.41 0.57 7.29
C ALA A 91 -28.85 -0.15 8.58
N ARG A 92 -29.79 0.43 9.33
CA ARG A 92 -30.33 -0.16 10.57
C ARG A 92 -30.97 -1.53 10.34
N ALA A 93 -31.63 -1.74 9.20
CA ALA A 93 -32.17 -3.06 8.85
C ALA A 93 -31.05 -4.08 8.59
N GLY A 94 -29.96 -3.67 7.91
CA GLY A 94 -28.75 -4.49 7.74
C GLY A 94 -28.11 -4.91 9.06
N GLU A 95 -27.94 -3.95 9.96
CA GLU A 95 -27.39 -4.20 11.30
C GLU A 95 -28.26 -5.15 12.12
N LEU A 96 -29.58 -5.00 12.03
CA LEU A 96 -30.52 -5.90 12.69
C LEU A 96 -30.49 -7.31 12.10
N ALA A 97 -30.36 -7.43 10.78
CA ALA A 97 -30.24 -8.72 10.09
C ALA A 97 -28.98 -9.49 10.54
N LEU A 98 -27.84 -8.81 10.66
CA LEU A 98 -26.59 -9.40 11.18
C LEU A 98 -26.70 -9.84 12.64
N ARG A 99 -27.59 -9.22 13.42
CA ARG A 99 -27.85 -9.60 14.83
C ARG A 99 -28.98 -10.62 15.01
N ARG A 100 -29.57 -11.11 13.91
CA ARG A 100 -30.72 -12.04 13.94
C ARG A 100 -30.50 -13.18 12.96
N ASP A 101 -31.47 -13.46 12.11
CA ASP A 101 -31.55 -14.70 11.34
C ASP A 101 -30.44 -14.80 10.29
N PHE A 102 -30.14 -13.70 9.58
CA PHE A 102 -29.05 -13.71 8.61
C PHE A 102 -27.71 -13.98 9.30
N GLY A 103 -27.41 -13.28 10.39
CA GLY A 103 -26.21 -13.53 11.19
C GLY A 103 -26.12 -14.95 11.74
N ARG A 104 -27.21 -15.48 12.32
CA ARG A 104 -27.29 -16.89 12.78
C ARG A 104 -26.98 -17.86 11.65
N GLY A 105 -27.56 -17.64 10.48
CA GLY A 105 -27.29 -18.45 9.29
C GLY A 105 -25.81 -18.45 8.92
N LEU A 106 -25.18 -17.27 8.83
CA LEU A 106 -23.76 -17.13 8.48
C LEU A 106 -22.83 -17.95 9.39
N LEU A 107 -23.17 -18.12 10.68
CA LEU A 107 -22.32 -18.87 11.61
C LEU A 107 -22.44 -20.39 11.44
N THR A 108 -23.54 -20.87 10.87
CA THR A 108 -23.78 -22.30 10.61
C THR A 108 -23.32 -22.76 9.22
N VAL A 109 -23.19 -21.83 8.27
CA VAL A 109 -22.75 -22.11 6.91
C VAL A 109 -21.25 -22.37 6.89
N GLN A 110 -20.84 -23.40 6.15
CA GLN A 110 -19.45 -23.59 5.75
C GLN A 110 -19.18 -22.72 4.51
N PRO A 111 -18.26 -21.73 4.58
CA PRO A 111 -17.96 -20.90 3.42
C PRO A 111 -17.39 -21.73 2.28
N GLU A 112 -17.97 -21.57 1.09
CA GLU A 112 -17.47 -22.19 -0.13
C GLU A 112 -16.92 -21.11 -1.06
N PHE A 113 -15.77 -21.40 -1.68
CA PHE A 113 -15.09 -20.51 -2.59
C PHE A 113 -14.78 -21.25 -3.89
N PRO A 114 -15.45 -20.92 -5.01
CA PRO A 114 -15.16 -21.54 -6.29
C PRO A 114 -13.68 -21.37 -6.67
N ALA A 115 -13.08 -22.44 -7.20
CA ALA A 115 -11.68 -22.47 -7.59
C ALA A 115 -11.41 -21.58 -8.81
N ASP A 116 -12.35 -21.54 -9.77
CA ASP A 116 -12.24 -20.75 -11.00
C ASP A 116 -12.22 -19.23 -10.74
N ASP A 117 -12.73 -18.80 -9.58
CA ASP A 117 -12.76 -17.40 -9.15
C ASP A 117 -11.56 -17.03 -8.25
N ALA A 118 -10.64 -17.97 -7.98
CA ALA A 118 -9.55 -17.73 -7.05
C ALA A 118 -8.43 -16.90 -7.71
N PRO A 119 -8.11 -15.69 -7.21
CA PRO A 119 -6.92 -14.99 -7.67
C PRO A 119 -5.68 -15.83 -7.33
N PRO A 120 -4.56 -15.63 -8.06
CA PRO A 120 -3.29 -16.28 -7.73
C PRO A 120 -2.98 -16.20 -6.24
N LYS A 121 -2.50 -17.31 -5.69
CA LYS A 121 -2.15 -17.37 -4.27
C LYS A 121 -0.97 -16.42 -4.02
N GLY A 122 -1.09 -15.58 -3.00
CA GLY A 122 0.00 -14.74 -2.56
C GLY A 122 1.06 -15.49 -1.75
N VAL A 123 2.06 -14.75 -1.30
CA VAL A 123 3.20 -15.31 -0.58
C VAL A 123 3.00 -15.33 0.94
N ASP A 124 3.88 -16.08 1.62
CA ASP A 124 4.19 -15.88 3.03
C ASP A 124 5.55 -15.19 3.13
N LEU A 125 5.55 -13.89 3.46
CA LEU A 125 6.77 -13.09 3.58
C LEU A 125 7.70 -13.59 4.69
N PHE A 126 7.17 -14.30 5.69
CA PHE A 126 7.90 -14.75 6.87
C PHE A 126 8.21 -16.25 6.83
N ALA A 127 7.98 -16.90 5.68
CA ALA A 127 8.32 -18.29 5.46
C ALA A 127 9.81 -18.55 5.76
N ASN A 128 10.10 -19.67 6.41
CA ASN A 128 11.48 -20.09 6.68
C ASN A 128 12.12 -20.62 5.40
N LEU A 129 12.93 -19.79 4.76
CA LEU A 129 13.75 -20.16 3.60
C LEU A 129 15.07 -20.75 4.11
N GLY A 130 15.18 -22.08 4.13
CA GLY A 130 16.33 -22.81 4.70
C GLY A 130 17.70 -22.55 4.03
N ASN A 131 17.76 -21.68 3.03
CA ASN A 131 18.96 -21.35 2.24
C ASN A 131 19.37 -19.86 2.35
N ILE A 132 18.95 -19.15 3.39
CA ILE A 132 19.40 -17.77 3.66
C ILE A 132 20.54 -17.77 4.68
N GLU A 133 21.73 -17.41 4.24
CA GLU A 133 22.91 -17.28 5.12
C GLU A 133 22.79 -16.09 6.09
N ARG A 134 22.22 -14.99 5.61
CA ARG A 134 22.03 -13.76 6.39
C ARG A 134 20.75 -13.04 5.99
N HIS A 135 19.89 -12.80 6.96
CA HIS A 135 18.74 -11.93 6.82
C HIS A 135 19.14 -10.45 6.87
N HIS A 136 18.36 -9.60 6.20
CA HIS A 136 18.45 -8.16 6.38
C HIS A 136 17.98 -7.78 7.77
N ASP A 137 18.75 -6.97 8.50
CA ASP A 137 18.44 -6.71 9.90
C ASP A 137 17.10 -5.97 10.08
N ALA A 138 16.65 -5.18 9.09
CA ALA A 138 15.31 -4.55 9.13
C ALA A 138 14.19 -5.58 9.03
N TYR A 139 14.40 -6.64 8.26
CA TYR A 139 13.50 -7.78 8.22
C TYR A 139 13.51 -8.53 9.54
N VAL A 140 14.69 -8.76 10.13
CA VAL A 140 14.80 -9.37 11.48
C VAL A 140 14.05 -8.55 12.52
N MET A 141 14.21 -7.22 12.50
CA MET A 141 13.47 -6.32 13.40
C MET A 141 11.96 -6.39 13.16
N LEU A 142 11.49 -6.44 11.91
CA LEU A 142 10.06 -6.61 11.60
C LEU A 142 9.53 -7.96 12.09
N ARG A 143 10.28 -9.04 11.85
CA ARG A 143 9.92 -10.42 12.21
C ARG A 143 9.88 -10.63 13.71
N ASP A 144 10.90 -10.15 14.43
CA ASP A 144 11.14 -10.50 15.83
C ASP A 144 10.80 -9.36 16.80
N GLY A 145 10.73 -8.12 16.31
CA GLY A 145 10.45 -6.93 17.12
C GLY A 145 9.04 -6.94 17.69
N PHE A 146 8.93 -6.85 19.00
CA PHE A 146 7.65 -6.74 19.71
C PHE A 146 6.85 -5.50 19.26
N ASN A 147 7.53 -4.37 19.10
CA ASN A 147 6.94 -3.12 18.60
C ASN A 147 6.58 -3.14 17.11
N GLN A 148 6.95 -4.20 16.37
CA GLN A 148 6.65 -4.35 14.95
C GLN A 148 5.45 -5.26 14.67
N GLY A 149 4.83 -5.83 15.72
CA GLY A 149 3.74 -6.80 15.57
C GLY A 149 2.56 -6.30 14.71
N ALA A 150 2.22 -5.01 14.80
CA ALA A 150 1.16 -4.42 14.00
C ALA A 150 1.50 -4.38 12.49
N ALA A 151 2.74 -4.00 12.14
CA ALA A 151 3.19 -3.97 10.76
C ALA A 151 3.29 -5.38 10.18
N ARG A 152 3.87 -6.31 10.95
CA ARG A 152 4.00 -7.73 10.59
C ARG A 152 2.64 -8.34 10.27
N ALA A 153 1.67 -8.21 11.17
CA ALA A 153 0.34 -8.77 10.96
C ALA A 153 -0.40 -8.16 9.75
N LEU A 154 -0.30 -6.84 9.54
CA LEU A 154 -0.90 -6.22 8.36
C LEU A 154 -0.22 -6.70 7.06
N LEU A 155 1.11 -6.82 7.06
CA LEU A 155 1.86 -7.33 5.90
C LEU A 155 1.53 -8.79 5.61
N GLU A 156 1.31 -9.62 6.63
CA GLU A 156 0.78 -10.98 6.44
C GLU A 156 -0.60 -10.96 5.76
N GLU A 157 -1.52 -10.08 6.16
CA GLU A 157 -2.83 -9.98 5.49
C GLU A 157 -2.72 -9.51 4.04
N VAL A 158 -1.87 -8.51 3.77
CA VAL A 158 -1.66 -7.98 2.41
C VAL A 158 -0.97 -9.01 1.52
N SER A 159 0.11 -9.63 1.99
CA SER A 159 0.96 -10.53 1.19
C SER A 159 0.25 -11.81 0.73
N ARG A 160 -0.79 -12.26 1.45
CA ARG A 160 -1.67 -13.35 1.00
C ARG A 160 -2.34 -13.07 -0.35
N TRP A 161 -2.41 -11.81 -0.78
CA TRP A 161 -2.96 -11.38 -2.07
C TRP A 161 -1.92 -11.04 -3.13
N VAL A 162 -0.63 -11.05 -2.78
CA VAL A 162 0.47 -10.63 -3.68
C VAL A 162 1.23 -11.87 -4.15
N PRO A 163 1.02 -12.35 -5.40
CA PRO A 163 1.72 -13.50 -5.94
C PRO A 163 3.19 -13.20 -6.22
N ASP A 164 4.02 -14.23 -6.14
CA ASP A 164 5.44 -14.17 -6.53
C ASP A 164 5.58 -14.49 -8.02
N LEU A 165 5.53 -13.46 -8.88
CA LEU A 165 5.51 -13.65 -10.33
C LEU A 165 6.88 -14.04 -10.91
N ASP A 166 7.97 -13.62 -10.28
CA ASP A 166 9.34 -13.88 -10.71
C ASP A 166 10.10 -14.87 -9.81
N GLY A 167 9.50 -15.27 -8.68
CA GLY A 167 10.02 -16.26 -7.74
C GLY A 167 11.03 -15.72 -6.72
N ASN A 168 11.20 -14.40 -6.63
CA ASN A 168 12.21 -13.77 -5.78
C ASN A 168 11.61 -12.94 -4.64
N LEU A 169 10.30 -12.66 -4.62
CA LEU A 169 9.72 -11.66 -3.73
C LEU A 169 10.01 -11.95 -2.25
N VAL A 170 9.80 -13.18 -1.78
CA VAL A 170 10.06 -13.54 -0.38
C VAL A 170 11.55 -13.47 -0.05
N ARG A 171 12.41 -14.03 -0.91
CA ARG A 171 13.87 -14.03 -0.69
C ARG A 171 14.41 -12.61 -0.64
N ASP A 172 14.01 -11.76 -1.56
CA ASP A 172 14.44 -10.36 -1.66
C ASP A 172 13.97 -9.56 -0.44
N PHE A 173 12.71 -9.76 -0.02
CA PHE A 173 12.17 -9.12 1.18
C PHE A 173 12.98 -9.48 2.43
N GLN A 174 13.40 -10.73 2.55
CA GLN A 174 14.19 -11.22 3.69
C GLN A 174 15.68 -10.85 3.63
N THR A 175 16.17 -10.35 2.49
CA THR A 175 17.59 -10.07 2.22
C THR A 175 17.79 -8.65 1.65
N SER A 176 18.58 -8.49 0.59
CA SER A 176 19.01 -7.17 0.10
C SER A 176 17.91 -6.31 -0.52
N GLY A 177 16.74 -6.89 -0.82
CA GLY A 177 15.61 -6.21 -1.45
C GLY A 177 14.59 -5.61 -0.49
N TYR A 178 14.80 -5.64 0.83
CA TYR A 178 13.81 -5.26 1.85
C TYR A 178 13.04 -3.97 1.52
N SER A 179 13.72 -2.84 1.33
CA SER A 179 13.05 -1.55 1.07
C SER A 179 12.31 -1.51 -0.27
N ALA A 180 12.84 -2.18 -1.30
CA ALA A 180 12.17 -2.28 -2.60
C ALA A 180 10.89 -3.11 -2.52
N ARG A 181 10.93 -4.25 -1.82
CA ARG A 181 9.74 -5.09 -1.61
C ARG A 181 8.72 -4.45 -0.69
N VAL A 182 9.14 -3.67 0.33
CA VAL A 182 8.21 -2.81 1.10
C VAL A 182 7.52 -1.78 0.21
N TRP A 183 8.26 -1.17 -0.73
CA TRP A 183 7.69 -0.22 -1.69
C TRP A 183 6.67 -0.86 -2.62
N GLU A 184 6.97 -2.03 -3.18
CA GLU A 184 6.05 -2.78 -4.02
C GLU A 184 4.79 -3.23 -3.27
N LEU A 185 4.92 -3.74 -2.05
CA LEU A 185 3.77 -4.10 -1.20
C LEU A 185 2.90 -2.88 -0.88
N TYR A 186 3.52 -1.71 -0.67
CA TYR A 186 2.78 -0.46 -0.50
C TYR A 186 2.05 -0.05 -1.79
N LEU A 187 2.73 -0.11 -2.95
CA LEU A 187 2.11 0.21 -4.24
C LEU A 187 0.93 -0.69 -4.52
N TRP A 188 1.07 -2.00 -4.28
CA TRP A 188 0.00 -2.97 -4.41
C TRP A 188 -1.21 -2.57 -3.55
N ALA A 189 -0.99 -2.31 -2.26
CA ALA A 189 -2.07 -1.94 -1.33
C ALA A 189 -2.71 -0.59 -1.72
N ALA A 190 -1.90 0.39 -2.11
CA ALA A 190 -2.37 1.72 -2.50
C ALA A 190 -3.17 1.69 -3.81
N LEU A 191 -2.69 0.96 -4.83
CA LEU A 191 -3.42 0.77 -6.09
C LEU A 191 -4.75 0.07 -5.84
N ARG A 192 -4.77 -0.94 -4.96
CA ARG A 192 -6.00 -1.64 -4.58
C ARG A 192 -6.99 -0.74 -3.84
N GLU A 193 -6.50 0.10 -2.92
CA GLU A 193 -7.30 1.09 -2.20
C GLU A 193 -7.82 2.21 -3.12
N LEU A 194 -7.04 2.59 -4.14
CA LEU A 194 -7.45 3.48 -5.24
C LEU A 194 -8.38 2.79 -6.27
N ASN A 195 -8.83 1.58 -5.94
CA ASN A 195 -9.79 0.79 -6.67
C ASN A 195 -9.33 0.36 -8.08
N PHE A 196 -8.04 0.07 -8.24
CA PHE A 196 -7.55 -0.63 -9.42
C PHE A 196 -7.69 -2.15 -9.25
N ASP A 197 -8.05 -2.84 -10.32
CA ASP A 197 -7.88 -4.29 -10.45
C ASP A 197 -6.45 -4.64 -10.86
N MET A 198 -5.90 -5.66 -10.21
CA MET A 198 -4.54 -6.13 -10.45
C MET A 198 -4.58 -7.27 -11.47
N ASP A 199 -3.74 -7.19 -12.50
CA ASP A 199 -3.50 -8.28 -13.45
C ASP A 199 -2.11 -8.88 -13.21
N TYR A 200 -2.08 -10.20 -13.08
CA TYR A 200 -0.90 -10.99 -12.76
C TYR A 200 -0.40 -11.85 -13.94
N THR A 201 -0.90 -11.61 -15.16
CA THR A 201 -0.60 -12.40 -16.37
C THR A 201 0.87 -12.26 -16.80
N HIS A 202 1.50 -11.12 -16.50
CA HIS A 202 2.88 -10.83 -16.86
C HIS A 202 3.68 -10.36 -15.65
N ALA A 203 4.91 -10.86 -15.51
CA ALA A 203 5.81 -10.52 -14.41
C ALA A 203 6.51 -9.15 -14.57
N ALA A 204 6.42 -8.51 -15.73
CA ALA A 204 7.06 -7.23 -15.99
C ALA A 204 6.26 -6.40 -17.01
N PRO A 205 6.03 -5.09 -16.80
CA PRO A 205 6.37 -4.29 -15.61
C PRO A 205 5.79 -4.80 -14.29
N ASP A 206 6.32 -4.35 -13.16
CA ASP A 206 5.99 -4.87 -11.82
C ASP A 206 4.46 -4.93 -11.53
N PHE A 207 3.69 -4.00 -12.10
CA PHE A 207 2.23 -4.04 -12.04
C PHE A 207 1.57 -3.78 -13.40
N CYS A 208 0.53 -4.57 -13.69
CA CYS A 208 -0.49 -4.26 -14.69
C CYS A 208 -1.80 -4.00 -13.94
N VAL A 209 -2.37 -2.81 -14.08
CA VAL A 209 -3.58 -2.42 -13.36
C VAL A 209 -4.68 -1.90 -14.28
N ARG A 210 -5.94 -2.15 -13.90
CA ARG A 210 -7.11 -1.76 -14.68
C ARG A 210 -8.13 -0.98 -13.88
N ARG A 211 -8.71 0.05 -14.48
CA ARG A 211 -9.85 0.79 -13.92
C ARG A 211 -10.58 1.56 -15.02
N GLY A 212 -11.91 1.52 -15.01
CA GLY A 212 -12.72 2.29 -15.95
C GLY A 212 -12.47 1.99 -17.43
N GLY A 213 -12.09 0.75 -17.76
CA GLY A 213 -11.73 0.34 -19.12
C GLY A 213 -10.28 0.63 -19.53
N GLU A 214 -9.55 1.41 -18.74
CA GLU A 214 -8.15 1.73 -19.00
C GLU A 214 -7.21 0.71 -18.35
N THR A 215 -6.10 0.42 -19.04
CA THR A 215 -5.00 -0.42 -18.52
C THR A 215 -3.75 0.45 -18.38
N VAL A 216 -3.09 0.38 -17.23
CA VAL A 216 -1.87 1.13 -16.91
C VAL A 216 -0.81 0.16 -16.41
N PHE A 217 0.43 0.36 -16.87
CA PHE A 217 1.59 -0.37 -16.37
C PHE A 217 2.40 0.48 -15.42
N VAL A 218 2.90 -0.11 -14.34
CA VAL A 218 3.71 0.57 -13.34
C VAL A 218 4.96 -0.26 -13.07
N GLU A 219 6.12 0.37 -13.24
CA GLU A 219 7.41 -0.20 -12.87
C GLU A 219 7.92 0.48 -11.60
N ALA A 220 8.20 -0.30 -10.56
CA ALA A 220 8.70 0.18 -9.29
C ALA A 220 10.23 0.31 -9.31
N THR A 221 10.74 1.35 -8.67
CA THR A 221 12.16 1.53 -8.42
C THR A 221 12.40 2.29 -7.12
N THR A 222 13.60 2.14 -6.57
CA THR A 222 14.00 2.88 -5.38
C THR A 222 15.34 3.57 -5.57
N VAL A 223 15.53 4.68 -4.85
CA VAL A 223 16.86 5.23 -4.58
C VAL A 223 17.35 4.56 -3.29
N ASN A 224 18.41 3.76 -3.39
CA ASN A 224 18.93 3.05 -2.22
C ASN A 224 20.20 3.72 -1.67
N SER A 225 20.44 3.55 -0.37
CA SER A 225 21.67 3.94 0.30
C SER A 225 22.76 2.89 0.12
N GLN A 226 24.02 3.26 0.42
CA GLN A 226 25.09 2.27 0.65
C GLN A 226 24.97 1.60 2.04
N ASP A 227 24.38 2.29 3.02
CA ASP A 227 24.04 1.76 4.35
C ASP A 227 22.52 1.51 4.44
N THR A 228 22.10 0.34 3.92
CA THR A 228 20.68 -0.03 3.82
C THR A 228 20.04 -0.18 5.21
N PHE A 229 20.82 -0.59 6.22
CA PHE A 229 20.37 -0.74 7.60
C PHE A 229 19.86 0.59 8.17
N SER A 230 20.71 1.61 8.20
CA SER A 230 20.36 2.89 8.82
C SER A 230 19.16 3.55 8.12
N SER A 231 19.10 3.43 6.79
CA SER A 231 18.00 3.99 5.99
C SER A 231 16.65 3.32 6.23
N ALA A 232 16.63 2.01 6.50
CA ALA A 232 15.41 1.24 6.67
C ALA A 232 14.88 1.27 8.11
N ILE A 233 15.77 1.43 9.11
CA ILE A 233 15.45 1.19 10.53
C ILE A 233 15.42 2.46 11.37
N ARG A 234 16.30 3.45 11.14
CA ARG A 234 16.38 4.61 12.04
C ARG A 234 15.12 5.48 11.89
N ALA A 235 14.19 5.29 12.81
CA ALA A 235 13.22 6.30 13.20
C ALA A 235 13.98 7.37 14.01
N GLY A 236 14.40 8.42 13.34
CA GLY A 236 15.02 9.60 13.95
C GLY A 236 14.57 10.85 13.20
N PRO A 237 14.82 12.05 13.76
CA PRO A 237 14.74 13.26 12.96
C PRO A 237 15.58 13.04 11.69
N PRO A 238 15.18 13.65 10.55
CA PRO A 238 16.06 13.65 9.39
C PRO A 238 17.45 14.12 9.84
N PRO A 239 18.54 13.61 9.22
CA PRO A 239 19.85 14.19 9.46
C PRO A 239 19.74 15.72 9.30
N ASP A 240 20.54 16.47 10.06
CA ASP A 240 20.57 17.92 9.94
C ASP A 240 20.63 18.30 8.46
N ALA A 241 19.85 19.31 8.09
CA ALA A 241 19.86 19.80 6.72
C ALA A 241 21.32 20.00 6.30
N PRO A 242 21.74 19.50 5.12
CA PRO A 242 23.10 19.71 4.66
C PRO A 242 23.45 21.20 4.80
N GLU A 243 24.66 21.53 5.26
CA GLU A 243 25.12 22.93 5.40
C GLU A 243 24.85 23.74 4.12
N GLN A 244 24.79 23.05 2.99
CA GLN A 244 24.39 23.57 1.67
C GLN A 244 23.17 22.83 1.12
N LEU A 245 21.99 23.10 1.69
CA LEU A 245 20.71 22.50 1.26
C LEU A 245 20.44 22.66 -0.24
N TRP A 246 20.71 23.85 -0.80
CA TRP A 246 20.45 24.13 -2.21
C TRP A 246 21.36 23.33 -3.16
N PRO A 247 22.71 23.36 -3.06
CA PRO A 247 23.57 22.47 -3.84
C PRO A 247 23.22 20.98 -3.72
N PHE A 248 22.77 20.54 -2.55
CA PHE A 248 22.31 19.17 -2.34
C PHE A 248 21.02 18.87 -3.13
N LEU A 249 20.00 19.72 -3.03
CA LEU A 249 18.73 19.55 -3.75
C LEU A 249 18.87 19.77 -5.27
N GLU A 250 19.75 20.67 -5.69
CA GLU A 250 19.94 21.03 -7.09
C GLU A 250 20.87 20.10 -7.85
N ASN A 251 21.78 19.36 -7.18
CA ASN A 251 22.76 18.52 -7.87
C ASN A 251 22.77 17.07 -7.37
N GLN A 252 22.85 16.86 -6.05
CA GLN A 252 23.01 15.51 -5.51
C GLN A 252 21.73 14.68 -5.61
N MET A 253 20.57 15.26 -5.30
CA MET A 253 19.29 14.54 -5.39
C MET A 253 18.88 14.21 -6.83
N PRO A 254 18.99 15.12 -7.81
CA PRO A 254 18.76 14.78 -9.22
C PRO A 254 19.64 13.62 -9.69
N GLN A 255 20.90 13.55 -9.26
CA GLN A 255 21.75 12.40 -9.57
C GLN A 255 21.22 11.09 -8.98
N LYS A 256 20.75 11.13 -7.72
CA LYS A 256 20.18 9.98 -7.01
C LYS A 256 18.87 9.50 -7.63
N PHE A 257 17.97 10.40 -8.03
CA PHE A 257 16.71 10.06 -8.69
C PHE A 257 16.90 9.68 -10.16
N GLY A 258 17.78 10.38 -10.87
CA GLY A 258 17.96 10.19 -12.30
C GLY A 258 18.54 8.83 -12.66
N SER A 259 19.48 8.32 -11.85
CA SER A 259 20.09 7.01 -12.11
C SER A 259 19.07 5.85 -12.17
N PRO A 260 18.19 5.63 -11.16
CA PRO A 260 17.18 4.58 -11.22
C PRO A 260 16.12 4.83 -12.29
N LEU A 261 15.61 6.06 -12.44
CA LEU A 261 14.61 6.39 -13.47
C LEU A 261 15.12 6.10 -14.88
N PHE A 262 16.33 6.58 -15.19
CA PHE A 262 16.98 6.31 -16.47
C PHE A 262 17.26 4.82 -16.69
N SER A 263 17.68 4.10 -15.65
CA SER A 263 17.94 2.65 -15.73
C SER A 263 16.67 1.86 -16.03
N LYS A 264 15.53 2.25 -15.45
CA LYS A 264 14.23 1.63 -15.73
C LYS A 264 13.68 2.02 -17.10
N MET A 265 13.80 3.28 -17.52
CA MET A 265 13.44 3.72 -18.87
C MET A 265 14.20 2.90 -19.93
N LYS A 266 15.50 2.66 -19.73
CA LYS A 266 16.33 1.82 -20.62
C LYS A 266 15.89 0.36 -20.74
N LYS A 267 14.98 -0.13 -19.90
CA LYS A 267 14.38 -1.46 -20.07
C LYS A 267 13.38 -1.53 -21.23
N ARG A 268 12.96 -0.38 -21.77
CA ARG A 268 12.11 -0.27 -22.96
C ARG A 268 10.85 -1.13 -22.87
N TYR A 269 10.20 -1.12 -21.70
CA TYR A 269 9.03 -1.96 -21.45
C TYR A 269 7.89 -1.73 -22.45
N TRP A 270 7.79 -0.53 -23.03
CA TRP A 270 6.84 -0.19 -24.09
C TRP A 270 7.00 -1.02 -25.38
N GLU A 271 8.14 -1.69 -25.59
CA GLU A 271 8.36 -2.60 -26.72
C GLU A 271 7.74 -3.98 -26.49
N LYS A 272 7.30 -4.28 -25.26
CA LYS A 272 6.63 -5.55 -24.96
C LYS A 272 5.21 -5.53 -25.55
N PRO A 273 4.76 -6.61 -26.22
CA PRO A 273 3.45 -6.64 -26.87
C PRO A 273 2.26 -6.29 -25.95
N HIS A 274 2.31 -6.68 -24.69
CA HIS A 274 1.24 -6.40 -23.71
C HIS A 274 1.27 -4.99 -23.13
N VAL A 275 2.37 -4.25 -23.28
CA VAL A 275 2.53 -2.87 -22.78
C VAL A 275 2.30 -1.85 -23.88
N ALA A 276 2.63 -2.20 -25.14
CA ALA A 276 2.51 -1.31 -26.28
C ALA A 276 1.10 -0.71 -26.40
N GLY A 277 1.03 0.62 -26.51
CA GLY A 277 -0.23 1.36 -26.61
C GLY A 277 -0.90 1.69 -25.26
N HIS A 278 -0.34 1.27 -24.13
CA HIS A 278 -0.85 1.60 -22.80
C HIS A 278 0.07 2.57 -22.04
N PRO A 279 -0.48 3.40 -21.13
CA PRO A 279 0.31 4.24 -20.25
C PRO A 279 1.32 3.44 -19.41
N LEU A 280 2.55 3.94 -19.34
CA LEU A 280 3.64 3.36 -18.54
C LEU A 280 4.13 4.38 -17.50
N LEU A 281 4.05 4.02 -16.23
CA LEU A 281 4.50 4.83 -15.11
C LEU A 281 5.77 4.25 -14.48
N LEU A 282 6.69 5.13 -14.06
CA LEU A 282 7.80 4.78 -13.18
C LEU A 282 7.48 5.21 -11.75
N ALA A 283 7.31 4.26 -10.83
CA ALA A 283 6.99 4.52 -9.44
C ALA A 283 8.27 4.51 -8.59
N ILE A 284 8.69 5.68 -8.10
CA ILE A 284 9.94 5.86 -7.36
C ILE A 284 9.69 6.17 -5.88
N ALA A 285 10.44 5.49 -5.01
CA ALA A 285 10.58 5.83 -3.60
C ALA A 285 12.05 6.10 -3.25
N ASP A 286 12.27 6.96 -2.27
CA ASP A 286 13.60 7.28 -1.78
C ASP A 286 13.89 6.53 -0.48
N PHE A 287 14.98 5.78 -0.40
CA PHE A 287 15.48 5.13 0.82
C PHE A 287 16.98 5.39 0.96
N HIS A 288 17.50 6.50 0.44
CA HIS A 288 18.94 6.76 0.46
C HIS A 288 19.47 7.21 1.82
N ALA A 289 18.59 7.71 2.69
CA ALA A 289 18.92 8.18 4.04
C ALA A 289 17.70 8.09 4.98
N PRO A 290 17.91 8.10 6.31
CA PRO A 290 16.82 8.14 7.28
C PRO A 290 15.82 9.26 6.98
N ALA A 291 14.54 8.90 6.91
CA ALA A 291 13.43 9.81 6.59
C ALA A 291 13.57 10.62 5.28
N SER A 292 14.47 10.22 4.35
CA SER A 292 14.76 10.93 3.09
C SER A 292 13.52 11.35 2.30
N MET A 293 12.58 10.43 2.18
CA MET A 293 11.25 10.60 1.61
C MET A 293 10.51 11.89 2.02
N ARG A 294 10.78 12.42 3.23
CA ARG A 294 10.10 13.61 3.76
C ARG A 294 10.68 14.92 3.27
N TRP A 295 11.93 14.96 2.84
CA TRP A 295 12.65 16.20 2.55
C TRP A 295 13.33 16.22 1.19
N SER A 296 13.65 15.06 0.62
CA SER A 296 14.37 14.97 -0.66
C SER A 296 13.46 15.11 -1.89
N HIS A 297 12.17 14.89 -1.71
CA HIS A 297 11.18 14.86 -2.80
C HIS A 297 11.03 16.19 -3.54
N ALA A 298 11.36 17.32 -2.91
CA ALA A 298 11.32 18.64 -3.53
C ALA A 298 12.25 18.74 -4.76
N ALA A 299 13.31 17.92 -4.81
CA ALA A 299 14.22 17.88 -5.96
C ALA A 299 13.65 17.11 -7.17
N LEU A 300 12.61 16.29 -6.98
CA LEU A 300 12.09 15.44 -8.05
C LEU A 300 11.44 16.26 -9.19
N PRO A 301 10.53 17.22 -8.94
CA PRO A 301 9.99 18.06 -10.01
C PRO A 301 11.06 18.87 -10.75
N PHE A 302 12.07 19.38 -10.03
CA PHE A 302 13.20 20.10 -10.63
C PHE A 302 13.97 19.24 -11.62
N TYR A 303 14.27 18.00 -11.23
CA TYR A 303 14.92 17.05 -12.12
C TYR A 303 14.03 16.64 -13.30
N LEU A 304 12.76 16.32 -13.04
CA LEU A 304 11.86 15.77 -14.05
C LEU A 304 11.59 16.76 -15.20
N TYR A 305 11.42 18.04 -14.87
CA TYR A 305 11.11 19.11 -15.83
C TYR A 305 12.32 19.99 -16.17
N GLY A 306 13.48 19.73 -15.56
CA GLY A 306 14.71 20.49 -15.76
C GLY A 306 14.61 21.95 -15.34
N LEU A 307 13.93 22.20 -14.23
CA LEU A 307 13.73 23.53 -13.67
C LEU A 307 14.64 23.74 -12.47
N ARG A 308 15.10 24.98 -12.28
CA ARG A 308 15.72 25.45 -11.04
C ARG A 308 14.98 26.68 -10.54
N MET A 309 15.00 26.88 -9.23
CA MET A 309 14.45 28.06 -8.60
C MET A 309 15.50 29.18 -8.63
N VAL A 310 15.09 30.38 -9.03
CA VAL A 310 15.90 31.60 -8.89
C VAL A 310 15.08 32.64 -8.17
N THR A 311 15.72 33.38 -7.28
CA THR A 311 15.11 34.49 -6.57
C THR A 311 15.48 35.79 -7.27
N THR A 312 14.48 36.62 -7.56
CA THR A 312 14.67 37.95 -8.14
C THR A 312 13.75 38.96 -7.47
N VAL A 313 13.76 40.23 -7.91
CA VAL A 313 12.86 41.27 -7.42
C VAL A 313 11.91 41.71 -8.53
N ASP A 314 10.65 41.96 -8.18
CA ASP A 314 9.67 42.54 -9.11
C ASP A 314 9.87 44.06 -9.27
N THR A 315 8.99 44.70 -10.04
CA THR A 315 9.01 46.15 -10.28
C THR A 315 8.76 47.00 -9.04
N ASP A 316 8.16 46.42 -8.00
CA ASP A 316 7.83 47.06 -6.72
C ASP A 316 8.84 46.68 -5.62
N ASN A 317 9.96 46.06 -6.00
CA ASN A 317 11.06 45.64 -5.12
C ASN A 317 10.64 44.54 -4.10
N HIS A 318 9.63 43.74 -4.44
CA HIS A 318 9.30 42.53 -3.69
C HIS A 318 10.12 41.35 -4.21
N LEU A 319 10.59 40.52 -3.27
CA LEU A 319 11.26 39.28 -3.59
C LEU A 319 10.25 38.30 -4.24
N ILE A 320 10.57 37.80 -5.42
CA ILE A 320 9.78 36.79 -6.13
C ILE A 320 10.64 35.57 -6.48
N GLU A 321 9.98 34.41 -6.55
CA GLU A 321 10.59 33.14 -6.96
C GLU A 321 10.17 32.81 -8.40
N LEU A 322 11.13 32.50 -9.26
CA LEU A 322 10.90 32.08 -10.63
C LEU A 322 11.50 30.69 -10.86
N PHE A 323 10.84 29.89 -11.68
CA PHE A 323 11.37 28.62 -12.18
C PHE A 323 11.88 28.81 -13.60
N VAL A 324 13.17 28.57 -13.80
CA VAL A 324 13.85 28.71 -15.10
C VAL A 324 14.53 27.39 -15.46
N PRO A 325 14.81 27.11 -16.74
CA PRO A 325 15.63 25.97 -17.13
C PRO A 325 16.95 25.92 -16.35
N GLY A 326 17.26 24.76 -15.78
CA GLY A 326 18.51 24.49 -15.06
C GLY A 326 19.61 23.92 -15.96
N PRO A 327 20.89 24.02 -15.56
CA PRO A 327 21.95 23.25 -16.20
C PRO A 327 21.86 21.77 -15.82
N ASP A 328 22.66 20.93 -16.49
CA ASP A 328 22.87 19.54 -16.08
C ASP A 328 23.44 19.44 -14.67
N HIS A 329 23.12 18.35 -13.99
CA HIS A 329 23.47 18.13 -12.60
C HIS A 329 24.85 17.47 -12.52
N VAL A 330 25.81 18.15 -11.89
CA VAL A 330 27.20 17.69 -11.80
C VAL A 330 27.55 17.36 -10.36
N VAL A 331 27.96 16.12 -10.12
CA VAL A 331 28.47 15.68 -8.81
C VAL A 331 29.77 14.91 -9.04
N GLY A 332 30.89 15.50 -8.58
CA GLY A 332 32.22 15.00 -8.91
C GLY A 332 32.44 15.01 -10.42
N GLY A 333 32.81 13.86 -11.00
CA GLY A 333 32.99 13.70 -12.44
C GLY A 333 31.75 13.19 -13.21
N LYS A 334 30.63 12.91 -12.53
CA LYS A 334 29.42 12.37 -13.16
C LYS A 334 28.44 13.50 -13.46
N VAL A 335 28.01 13.56 -14.73
CA VAL A 335 26.98 14.48 -15.23
C VAL A 335 25.69 13.69 -15.39
N VAL A 336 24.59 14.22 -14.84
CA VAL A 336 23.23 13.69 -15.06
C VAL A 336 22.45 14.74 -15.84
N PRO A 337 21.97 14.41 -17.05
CA PRO A 337 21.20 15.36 -17.85
C PRO A 337 19.96 15.81 -17.09
N THR A 338 19.69 17.10 -17.10
CA THR A 338 18.46 17.64 -16.54
C THR A 338 17.25 17.30 -17.42
N ASN A 339 16.04 17.63 -16.98
CA ASN A 339 14.79 17.44 -17.73
C ASN A 339 14.59 15.99 -18.21
N PHE A 340 14.35 15.08 -17.27
CA PHE A 340 14.09 13.67 -17.57
C PHE A 340 13.08 13.48 -18.72
N PHE A 341 11.98 14.23 -18.73
CA PHE A 341 10.93 14.07 -19.75
C PHE A 341 11.32 14.59 -21.14
N ALA A 342 12.41 15.34 -21.28
CA ALA A 342 12.95 15.75 -22.57
C ALA A 342 14.10 14.85 -23.05
N GLN A 343 14.48 13.82 -22.29
CA GLN A 343 15.52 12.88 -22.70
C GLN A 343 14.97 11.91 -23.77
N PRO A 344 15.84 11.40 -24.67
CA PRO A 344 15.43 10.38 -25.62
C PRO A 344 14.80 9.17 -24.94
N ASP A 345 13.77 8.59 -25.56
CA ASP A 345 12.90 7.51 -25.08
C ASP A 345 11.92 7.89 -23.96
N ALA A 346 12.03 9.08 -23.35
CA ALA A 346 11.12 9.51 -22.29
C ALA A 346 9.69 9.75 -22.80
N GLU A 347 9.51 9.93 -24.12
CA GLU A 347 8.19 10.00 -24.77
C GLU A 347 7.33 8.73 -24.57
N HIS A 348 7.96 7.62 -24.16
CA HIS A 348 7.28 6.36 -23.84
C HIS A 348 6.92 6.19 -22.35
N VAL A 349 7.28 7.16 -21.49
CA VAL A 349 6.96 7.16 -20.07
C VAL A 349 5.87 8.21 -19.80
N SER A 350 4.68 7.75 -19.45
CA SER A 350 3.51 8.62 -19.24
C SER A 350 3.57 9.45 -17.95
N GLY A 351 4.41 9.06 -17.01
CA GLY A 351 4.59 9.81 -15.77
C GLY A 351 5.48 9.12 -14.75
N VAL A 352 5.83 9.88 -13.72
CA VAL A 352 6.56 9.39 -12.54
C VAL A 352 5.67 9.49 -11.32
N LEU A 353 5.47 8.38 -10.63
CA LEU A 353 4.68 8.29 -9.41
C LEU A 353 5.61 8.31 -8.19
N PHE A 354 5.28 9.12 -7.19
CA PHE A 354 6.04 9.22 -5.95
C PHE A 354 5.10 9.18 -4.75
N SER A 355 5.56 8.59 -3.64
CA SER A 355 4.91 8.70 -2.34
C SER A 355 5.94 8.76 -1.22
N ASN A 356 5.72 9.66 -0.27
CA ASN A 356 6.52 9.73 0.96
C ASN A 356 6.07 8.73 2.05
N ALA A 357 5.01 7.97 1.78
CA ALA A 357 4.36 7.09 2.75
C ALA A 357 4.68 5.60 2.52
N GLY A 358 5.42 5.24 1.47
CA GLY A 358 5.70 3.85 1.08
C GLY A 358 6.71 3.11 1.95
N THR A 359 6.55 3.15 3.28
CA THR A 359 7.54 2.65 4.25
C THR A 359 6.92 1.68 5.24
N ILE A 360 7.75 0.93 5.98
CA ILE A 360 7.26 0.02 7.02
C ILE A 360 6.41 0.74 8.07
N VAL A 361 6.73 2.01 8.38
CA VAL A 361 5.99 2.83 9.36
C VAL A 361 4.54 3.07 8.94
N LYS A 362 4.25 3.11 7.63
CA LYS A 362 2.87 3.18 7.14
C LYS A 362 2.12 1.89 7.48
N PHE A 363 2.74 0.73 7.30
CA PHE A 363 2.15 -0.55 7.73
C PHE A 363 2.01 -0.63 9.25
N SER A 364 2.98 -0.15 10.02
CA SER A 364 2.84 -0.06 11.49
C SER A 364 1.64 0.79 11.87
N ARG A 365 1.53 2.01 11.32
CA ARG A 365 0.42 2.94 11.62
C ARG A 365 -0.93 2.35 11.22
N MET A 366 -1.05 1.81 10.01
CA MET A 366 -2.32 1.25 9.54
C MET A 366 -2.68 -0.01 10.31
N GLY A 367 -1.71 -0.87 10.62
CA GLY A 367 -1.89 -2.07 11.44
C GLY A 367 -2.38 -1.73 12.85
N THR A 368 -1.75 -0.78 13.53
CA THR A 368 -2.18 -0.34 14.87
C THR A 368 -3.57 0.27 14.84
N ARG A 369 -3.91 1.09 13.83
CA ARG A 369 -5.28 1.63 13.68
C ARG A 369 -6.32 0.54 13.44
N ALA A 370 -5.92 -0.53 12.76
CA ALA A 370 -6.71 -1.73 12.56
C ALA A 370 -6.67 -2.69 13.77
N GLY A 371 -6.16 -2.27 14.93
CA GLY A 371 -6.13 -3.09 16.14
C GLY A 371 -5.18 -4.30 16.08
N PHE A 372 -4.26 -4.35 15.12
CA PHE A 372 -3.16 -5.32 15.14
C PHE A 372 -2.06 -4.89 16.10
N GLY A 373 -1.23 -5.86 16.48
CA GLY A 373 -0.11 -5.66 17.38
C GLY A 373 -0.51 -5.85 18.84
N ASP A 374 0.41 -5.51 19.72
CA ASP A 374 0.22 -5.68 21.15
C ASP A 374 -0.39 -4.42 21.78
N PRO A 375 -1.39 -4.54 22.68
CA PRO A 375 -2.00 -3.40 23.38
C PRO A 375 -1.02 -2.51 24.16
N TRP A 376 0.14 -3.04 24.56
CA TRP A 376 1.19 -2.31 25.26
C TRP A 376 2.08 -1.46 24.34
N VAL A 377 1.90 -1.56 23.02
CA VAL A 377 2.63 -0.75 22.04
C VAL A 377 1.76 0.42 21.58
N SER A 378 2.24 1.64 21.82
CA SER A 378 1.62 2.86 21.31
C SER A 378 2.51 3.52 20.26
N LEU A 379 1.90 4.06 19.21
CA LEU A 379 2.58 4.85 18.19
C LEU A 379 2.38 6.33 18.44
N GLU A 380 3.47 7.04 18.72
CA GLU A 380 3.46 8.49 18.89
C GLU A 380 3.81 9.20 17.59
N ARG A 381 3.04 10.24 17.26
CA ARG A 381 3.34 11.13 16.15
C ARG A 381 4.04 12.36 16.70
N PHE A 382 5.35 12.43 16.50
CA PHE A 382 6.09 13.67 16.70
C PHE A 382 5.79 14.65 15.56
N MET A 383 5.28 15.83 15.90
CA MET A 383 5.31 16.98 15.00
C MET A 383 6.69 17.63 15.15
N PHE A 384 7.43 17.69 14.04
CA PHE A 384 8.68 18.42 13.93
C PHE A 384 8.42 19.67 13.10
#